data_AF-A0A6A4AZ19-F1
#
_entry.id   AF-A0A6A4AZ19-F1
#
_cell.length_a   1.000
_cell.length_b   1.000
_cell.length_c   1.000
_cell.angle_alpha   90.00
_cell.angle_beta   90.00
_cell.angle_gamma   90.00
#
_symmetry.space_group_name_H-M   'P 1'
#
loop_
_entity.id
_entity.type
_entity.pdbx_description
1 polymer ?
#
loop_
_entity_poly.entity_id
_entity_poly.type
_entity_poly.pdbx_seq_one_letter_code
_entity_poly.pdbx_strand_id
1 'polypeptide(L)' 'ALGMAFGMNTGYAVNPARDLGPRIFTAIAGWGTKVFTLRNHYFWIPIVAPLCGGVAGAGLYRVMVEMHHPQPQQ' A
#
# COMPACT_ATOMS: atom_id res chain seq x y z
N ALA A 1 10.48 -11.01 3.13
CA ALA A 1 11.51 -10.26 2.36
C ALA A 1 11.12 -8.79 2.14
N LEU A 2 9.92 -8.47 1.65
CA LEU A 2 9.54 -7.10 1.23
C LEU A 2 9.75 -6.00 2.30
N GLY A 3 9.27 -6.21 3.53
CA GLY A 3 9.48 -5.25 4.63
C GLY A 3 10.94 -5.15 5.10
N MET A 4 11.70 -6.23 5.03
CA MET A 4 13.13 -6.20 5.37
C MET A 4 13.97 -5.51 4.28
N ALA A 5 13.59 -5.68 3.01
CA ALA A 5 14.31 -5.11 1.87
C ALA A 5 13.95 -3.64 1.61
N PHE A 6 12.68 -3.24 1.80
CA PHE A 6 12.19 -1.91 1.39
C PHE A 6 11.47 -1.15 2.53
N GLY A 7 11.43 -1.69 3.75
CA GLY A 7 10.69 -1.08 4.86
C GLY A 7 11.30 0.21 5.40
N MET A 8 12.60 0.46 5.24
CA MET A 8 13.28 1.59 5.90
C MET A 8 12.77 2.97 5.42
N ASN A 9 12.34 3.09 4.17
CA ASN A 9 11.93 4.39 3.62
C ASN A 9 10.55 4.84 4.13
N THR A 10 9.60 3.90 4.26
CA THR A 10 8.17 4.23 4.46
C THR A 10 7.43 3.31 5.42
N GLY A 11 8.13 2.37 6.08
CA GLY A 11 7.53 1.42 7.02
C GLY A 11 6.68 0.33 6.35
N TYR A 12 6.85 0.09 5.04
CA TYR A 12 6.10 -0.92 4.30
C TYR A 12 4.57 -0.68 4.35
N ALA A 13 4.16 0.57 4.09
CA ALA A 13 2.76 0.99 4.11
C ALA A 13 2.01 0.60 2.81
N VAL A 14 1.90 -0.70 2.56
CA VAL A 14 1.31 -1.26 1.31
C VAL A 14 -0.19 -1.53 1.38
N ASN A 15 -0.84 -1.19 2.49
CA ASN A 15 -2.28 -1.41 2.65
C ASN A 15 -2.91 -0.14 3.25
N PRO A 16 -3.87 0.49 2.55
CA PRO A 16 -4.55 1.69 3.02
C PRO A 16 -5.18 1.52 4.42
N ALA A 17 -5.83 0.39 4.70
CA ALA A 17 -6.47 0.14 6.00
C ALA A 17 -5.44 -0.02 7.12
N ARG A 18 -4.28 -0.62 6.81
CA ARG A 18 -3.16 -0.84 7.74
C ARG A 18 -2.45 0.46 8.15
N ASP A 19 -2.66 1.54 7.40
CA ASP A 19 -2.12 2.87 7.68
C ASP A 19 -3.19 3.84 8.21
N LEU A 20 -4.34 3.95 7.53
CA LEU A 20 -5.40 4.90 7.88
C LEU A 20 -6.09 4.58 9.21
N GLY A 21 -6.39 3.31 9.50
CA GLY A 21 -7.07 2.91 10.73
C GLY A 21 -6.30 3.32 11.99
N PRO A 22 -5.01 2.91 12.12
CA PRO A 22 -4.16 3.35 13.22
C PRO A 22 -3.96 4.87 13.29
N ARG A 23 -3.94 5.59 12.16
CA ARG A 23 -3.89 7.07 12.17
C ARG A 23 -5.13 7.70 12.76
N ILE A 24 -6.32 7.23 12.38
CA ILE A 24 -7.58 7.72 12.96
C ILE A 24 -7.62 7.43 14.46
N PHE A 25 -7.26 6.20 14.85
CA PHE A 25 -7.18 5.83 16.27
C PHE A 25 -6.24 6.76 17.04
N THR A 26 -5.01 6.96 16.56
CA THR A 26 -4.02 7.82 17.23
C THR A 26 -4.45 9.29 17.26
N ALA A 27 -5.13 9.79 16.21
CA ALA A 27 -5.70 11.13 16.21
C ALA A 27 -6.67 11.33 17.39
N ILE A 28 -7.54 10.35 17.64
CA ILE A 28 -8.53 10.36 18.72
C ILE A 28 -7.87 10.08 20.09
N ALA A 29 -6.84 9.24 20.12
CA ALA A 29 -6.11 8.86 21.33
C ALA A 29 -5.16 9.93 21.87
N GLY A 30 -5.25 11.17 21.39
CA GLY A 30 -4.52 12.33 21.95
C GLY A 30 -3.36 12.85 21.10
N TRP A 31 -3.02 12.22 19.96
CA TRP A 31 -2.01 12.77 19.03
C TRP A 31 -2.57 13.88 18.13
N GLY A 32 -3.91 14.01 18.06
CA GLY A 32 -4.58 15.06 17.30
C GLY A 32 -4.34 14.99 15.79
N THR A 33 -4.53 16.12 15.11
CA THR A 33 -4.45 16.20 13.63
C THR A 33 -3.02 16.06 13.08
N LYS A 34 -2.00 16.08 13.93
CA LYS A 34 -0.58 15.97 13.54
C LYS A 34 -0.28 14.68 12.78
N VAL A 35 -1.03 13.61 13.02
CA VAL A 35 -0.88 12.32 12.32
C VAL A 35 -1.20 12.39 10.82
N PHE A 36 -1.94 13.43 10.39
CA PHE A 36 -2.29 13.69 8.99
C PHE A 36 -1.42 14.78 8.35
N THR A 37 -0.77 15.64 9.11
CA THR A 37 0.05 16.76 8.56
C THR A 37 1.54 16.44 8.52
N LEU A 38 2.00 15.41 9.23
CA LEU A 38 3.41 15.02 9.30
C LEU A 38 4.01 14.74 7.91
N ARG A 39 5.27 15.15 7.71
CA ARG A 39 6.07 14.91 6.48
C ARG A 39 5.34 15.39 5.21
N ASN A 40 4.91 16.65 5.22
CA ASN A 40 4.18 17.27 4.12
C ASN A 40 2.92 16.47 3.72
N HIS A 41 2.08 16.16 4.71
CA HIS A 41 0.83 15.43 4.53
C HIS A 41 1.00 14.02 3.97
N TYR A 42 1.98 13.25 4.49
CA TYR A 42 2.31 11.92 3.98
C TYR A 42 1.13 10.91 3.99
N PHE A 43 0.09 11.13 4.81
CA PHE A 43 -1.02 10.18 5.02
C PHE A 43 -1.74 9.72 3.75
N TRP A 44 -1.76 10.53 2.69
CA TRP A 44 -2.45 10.16 1.45
C TRP A 44 -1.64 9.16 0.60
N ILE A 45 -0.31 9.13 0.76
CA ILE A 45 0.59 8.29 -0.04
C ILE A 45 0.32 6.80 0.22
N PRO A 46 0.26 6.31 1.48
CA PRO A 46 -0.15 4.94 1.79
C PRO A 46 -1.58 4.54 1.38
N ILE A 47 -2.40 5.51 0.94
CA ILE A 47 -3.75 5.24 0.44
C ILE A 47 -3.70 5.10 -1.08
N VAL A 48 -3.20 6.12 -1.78
CA VAL A 48 -3.22 6.16 -3.25
C VAL A 48 -2.18 5.23 -3.86
N ALA A 49 -0.94 5.24 -3.36
CA ALA A 49 0.14 4.47 -3.97
C ALA A 49 -0.10 2.96 -3.96
N PRO A 50 -0.61 2.33 -2.87
CA PRO A 50 -0.93 0.91 -2.91
C PRO A 50 -2.10 0.55 -3.82
N LEU A 51 -3.11 1.42 -3.95
CA LEU A 51 -4.23 1.17 -4.87
C LEU A 51 -3.75 1.20 -6.32
N CYS A 52 -2.96 2.22 -6.70
CA CYS A 52 -2.35 2.29 -8.04
C CYS A 52 -1.39 1.13 -8.29
N GLY A 53 -0.52 0.82 -7.31
CA GLY A 53 0.45 -0.26 -7.39
C GLY A 53 -0.19 -1.65 -7.47
N GLY A 54 -1.30 -1.87 -6.76
CA GLY A 54 -2.06 -3.13 -6.82
C GLY A 54 -2.67 -3.36 -8.21
N VAL A 55 -3.28 -2.33 -8.80
CA VAL A 55 -3.81 -2.42 -10.17
C VAL A 55 -2.70 -2.65 -11.18
N ALA A 56 -1.60 -1.89 -11.10
CA ALA A 56 -0.45 -2.04 -11.99
C ALA A 56 0.21 -3.42 -11.86
N GLY A 57 0.40 -3.90 -10.63
CA GLY A 57 0.97 -5.23 -10.35
C GLY A 57 0.09 -6.37 -10.85
N ALA A 58 -1.23 -6.27 -10.66
CA ALA A 58 -2.17 -7.25 -11.21
C ALA A 58 -2.15 -7.25 -12.75
N GLY A 59 -2.12 -6.06 -13.37
CA GLY A 59 -1.98 -5.93 -14.83
C GLY A 59 -0.68 -6.56 -15.34
N LEU A 60 0.43 -6.32 -14.65
CA LEU A 60 1.72 -6.92 -14.99
C LEU A 60 1.69 -8.45 -14.89
N TYR A 61 1.07 -9.00 -13.85
CA TYR A 61 0.87 -10.44 -13.71
C TYR A 61 0.04 -11.01 -14.87
N ARG A 62 -1.07 -10.35 -15.25
CA ARG A 62 -1.89 -10.82 -16.38
C ARG A 62 -1.07 -10.90 -17.66
N VAL A 63 -0.32 -9.83 -17.98
CA VAL A 63 0.44 -9.73 -19.23
C VAL A 63 1.63 -10.69 -19.25
N MET A 64 2.40 -10.74 -18.17
CA MET A 64 3.65 -11.50 -18.17
C MET A 64 3.47 -12.98 -17.84
N VAL A 65 2.45 -13.32 -17.05
CA VAL A 65 2.28 -14.68 -16.53
C VAL A 65 0.99 -15.31 -17.06
N GLU A 66 -0.16 -14.71 -16.77
CA GLU A 66 -1.46 -15.33 -17.10
C GLU A 66 -1.65 -15.58 -18.59
N MET A 67 -1.29 -14.63 -19.45
CA MET A 67 -1.40 -14.78 -20.91
C MET A 67 -0.47 -15.87 -21.48
N HIS A 68 0.56 -16.26 -20.74
CA HIS A 68 1.53 -17.29 -21.13
C HIS A 68 1.25 -18.64 -20.46
N HIS A 69 0.22 -18.73 -19.59
CA HIS A 69 -0.16 -19.99 -18.99
C HIS A 69 -0.86 -20.90 -20.01
N PRO A 70 -0.44 -22.16 -20.15
CA PRO A 70 -1.12 -23.11 -21.02
C PRO A 70 -2.55 -23.32 -20.53
N GLN A 71 -3.51 -23.27 -21.46
CA GLN A 71 -4.91 -23.51 -21.10
C GLN A 71 -5.11 -24.98 -20.72
N PRO A 72 -5.87 -25.27 -19.65
CA PRO A 72 -6.27 -26.64 -19.36
C PRO A 72 -6.97 -27.23 -20.59
N GLN A 73 -6.49 -28.39 -21.05
CA GLN A 73 -7.13 -29.13 -22.12
C GLN A 73 -8.54 -29.50 -21.65
N GLN A 74 -9.56 -28.98 -22.34
CA GLN A 74 -10.97 -29.30 -22.08
C GLN A 74 -11.24 -30.79 -22.29
#